data_AF-A0A0C9Y8Y2-F1
#
_entry.id   AF-A0A0C9Y8Y2-F1
#
_cell.length_a   1.000
_cell.length_b   1.000
_cell.length_c   1.000
_cell.angle_alpha   90.00
_cell.angle_beta   90.00
_cell.angle_gamma   90.00
#
_symmetry.space_group_name_H-M   'P 1'
#
loop_
_entity.id
_entity.type
_entity.pdbx_description
1 polymer ?
#
loop_
_entity_poly.entity_id
_entity_poly.type
_entity_poly.pdbx_seq_one_letter_code
_entity_poly.pdbx_strand_id
1 'polypeptide(L)' 'MRVYWKFIEGMLTNLGSLGLDRIQAMLKLAPGYDRTIEQLANFMEAAKREGLVTVKDGLWKLGK' A
#
# COMPACT_ATOMS: atom_id res chain seq x y z
N MET A 1 9.14 1.18 -6.17
CA MET A 1 7.90 1.43 -5.40
C MET A 1 7.29 2.81 -5.57
N ARG A 2 8.07 3.91 -5.64
CA ARG A 2 7.49 5.27 -5.77
C ARG A 2 6.46 5.44 -6.91
N VAL A 3 6.70 4.81 -8.06
CA VAL A 3 5.75 4.81 -9.20
C VAL A 3 4.39 4.17 -8.85
N TYR A 4 4.37 3.20 -7.94
CA TYR A 4 3.15 2.52 -7.52
C TYR A 4 2.38 3.23 -6.39
N TRP A 5 2.93 4.30 -5.82
CA TRP A 5 2.29 5.05 -4.74
C TRP A 5 0.89 5.54 -5.12
N LYS A 6 0.72 6.10 -6.33
CA LYS A 6 -0.57 6.62 -6.78
C LYS A 6 -1.66 5.54 -6.87
N PHE A 7 -1.28 4.29 -7.16
CA PHE A 7 -2.22 3.17 -7.10
C PHE A 7 -2.61 2.86 -5.66
N ILE A 8 -1.65 2.80 -4.73
CA ILE A 8 -1.89 2.52 -3.30
C ILE A 8 -2.75 3.63 -2.68
N GLU A 9 -2.42 4.88 -2.92
CA GLU A 9 -3.20 6.05 -2.49
C GLU A 9 -4.63 5.97 -3.04
N GLY A 10 -4.79 5.67 -4.33
CA GLY A 10 -6.11 5.47 -4.94
C GLY A 10 -6.89 4.31 -4.31
N MET A 11 -6.24 3.18 -4.03
CA MET A 11 -6.87 2.05 -3.35
C MET A 11 -7.37 2.42 -1.96
N LEU A 12 -6.50 3.03 -1.14
CA LEU A 12 -6.84 3.39 0.24
C LEU A 12 -7.85 4.55 0.33
N THR A 13 -7.89 5.42 -0.68
CA THR A 13 -8.90 6.47 -0.82
C THR A 13 -10.27 5.86 -1.13
N ASN A 14 -10.35 4.96 -2.11
CA ASN A 14 -11.62 4.46 -2.63
C ASN A 14 -12.18 3.25 -1.87
N LEU A 15 -11.31 2.38 -1.36
CA LEU A 15 -11.69 1.12 -0.70
C LEU A 15 -11.55 1.18 0.83
N GLY A 16 -10.97 2.25 1.35
CA GLY A 16 -10.71 2.42 2.77
C GLY A 16 -9.53 1.57 3.25
N SER A 17 -9.64 1.02 4.46
CA SER A 17 -8.54 0.27 5.07
C SER A 17 -8.36 -1.10 4.41
N LEU A 18 -7.14 -1.47 4.05
CA LEU A 18 -6.83 -2.73 3.36
C LEU A 18 -5.70 -3.50 4.03
N GLY A 19 -5.79 -4.82 3.99
CA GLY A 19 -4.66 -5.71 4.30
C GLY A 19 -3.57 -5.62 3.24
N LEU A 20 -2.32 -5.92 3.63
CA LEU A 20 -1.16 -5.86 2.74
C LEU A 20 -1.29 -6.84 1.56
N ASP A 21 -1.89 -8.00 1.80
CA ASP A 21 -2.21 -9.03 0.81
C ASP A 21 -3.16 -8.51 -0.28
N ARG A 22 -4.20 -7.76 0.10
CA ARG A 22 -5.15 -7.17 -0.85
C ARG A 22 -4.52 -6.05 -1.67
N ILE A 23 -3.69 -5.20 -1.04
CA ILE A 23 -2.91 -4.19 -1.76
C ILE A 23 -1.97 -4.89 -2.77
N GLN A 24 -1.27 -5.95 -2.36
CA GLN A 24 -0.39 -6.73 -3.23
C GLN A 24 -1.15 -7.36 -4.40
N ALA A 25 -2.32 -7.94 -4.16
CA ALA A 25 -3.15 -8.55 -5.20
C ALA A 25 -3.62 -7.53 -6.24
N MET A 26 -4.02 -6.33 -5.81
CA MET A 26 -4.42 -5.26 -6.72
C MET A 26 -3.24 -4.67 -7.49
N LEU A 27 -2.07 -4.51 -6.85
CA LEU A 27 -0.86 -4.07 -7.54
C LEU A 27 -0.39 -5.06 -8.62
N LYS A 28 -0.58 -6.37 -8.43
CA LYS A 28 -0.30 -7.37 -9.47
C LYS A 28 -1.14 -7.22 -10.74
N LEU A 29 -2.25 -6.48 -10.69
CA LEU A 29 -3.05 -6.15 -11.88
C LEU A 29 -2.49 -4.92 -12.62
N ALA A 30 -1.62 -4.14 -12.00
CA ALA A 30 -1.02 -2.97 -12.63
C ALA A 30 0.05 -3.41 -13.67
N PRO A 31 0.10 -2.77 -14.84
CA PRO A 31 1.11 -3.08 -15.85
C PRO A 31 2.53 -2.94 -15.30
N GLY A 32 3.35 -3.98 -15.49
CA GLY A 32 4.77 -3.96 -15.12
C GLY A 32 5.08 -4.14 -13.63
N TYR A 33 4.09 -4.46 -12.79
CA TYR A 33 4.34 -4.73 -11.37
C TYR A 33 5.10 -6.05 -11.16
N ASP A 34 6.31 -5.93 -10.63
CA ASP A 34 7.30 -7.00 -10.48
C ASP A 34 7.77 -7.19 -9.03
N ARG A 35 7.03 -6.63 -8.05
CA ARG A 35 7.51 -6.49 -6.67
C ARG A 35 6.97 -7.56 -5.73
N THR A 36 7.81 -7.97 -4.79
CA THR A 36 7.44 -8.96 -3.77
C THR A 36 6.61 -8.33 -2.66
N ILE A 37 5.95 -9.17 -1.85
CA ILE A 37 5.16 -8.69 -0.73
C ILE A 37 6.04 -8.09 0.37
N GLU A 38 7.27 -8.58 0.55
CA GLU A 38 8.25 -8.04 1.49
C GLU A 38 8.72 -6.64 1.06
N GLN A 39 8.91 -6.42 -0.25
CA GLN A 39 9.21 -5.09 -0.79
C GLN A 39 8.05 -4.11 -0.58
N LEU A 40 6.80 -4.58 -0.72
CA LEU A 40 5.62 -3.80 -0.39
C LEU A 40 5.55 -3.50 1.11
N ALA A 41 5.76 -4.49 1.98
CA ALA A 41 5.77 -4.32 3.43
C ALA A 41 6.77 -3.24 3.87
N ASN A 42 8.02 -3.34 3.39
CA ASN A 42 9.07 -2.38 3.69
C ASN A 42 8.73 -0.97 3.22
N PHE A 43 8.09 -0.86 2.05
CA PHE A 43 7.64 0.42 1.53
C PHE A 43 6.49 1.03 2.35
N MET A 44 5.51 0.21 2.76
CA MET A 44 4.39 0.66 3.59
C MET A 44 4.87 1.08 5.00
N GLU A 45 5.85 0.39 5.58
CA GLU A 45 6.47 0.80 6.84
C GLU A 45 7.24 2.13 6.72
N ALA A 46 7.94 2.36 5.60
CA ALA A 46 8.55 3.66 5.33
C ALA A 46 7.50 4.77 5.20
N ALA A 47 6.42 4.52 4.43
CA ALA A 47 5.30 5.46 4.29
C ALA A 47 4.61 5.76 5.64
N LYS A 48 4.54 4.76 6.55
CA LYS A 48 4.03 4.95 7.92
C LYS A 48 4.91 5.91 8.73
N ARG A 49 6.23 5.75 8.64
CA ARG A 49 7.19 6.63 9.32
C ARG A 49 7.11 8.07 8.81
N GLU A 50 6.76 8.25 7.54
CA GLU A 50 6.51 9.56 6.91
C GLU A 50 5.10 10.10 7.20
N GLY A 51 4.24 9.36 7.91
CA GLY A 51 2.88 9.78 8.24
C GLY A 51 1.86 9.64 7.09
N LEU A 52 2.27 9.10 5.94
CA LEU A 52 1.40 8.96 4.75
C LEU A 52 0.33 7.88 4.93
N VAL A 53 0.60 6.89 5.78
CA VAL A 53 -0.34 5.82 6.13
C VAL A 53 -0.29 5.54 7.63
N THR A 54 -1.36 4.94 8.13
CA THR A 54 -1.42 4.33 9.47
C THR A 54 -1.76 2.86 9.33
N VAL A 55 -1.38 2.06 10.34
CA VAL A 55 -1.75 0.64 10.41
C VAL A 55 -2.38 0.35 11.76
N LYS A 56 -3.53 -0.35 11.74
CA LYS A 56 -4.22 -0.82 12.93
C LYS A 56 -4.80 -2.20 12.64
N ASP A 57 -4.55 -3.16 13.52
CA ASP A 57 -5.05 -4.54 13.38
C ASP A 57 -4.68 -5.17 12.02
N GLY A 58 -3.46 -4.87 11.53
CA GLY A 58 -2.96 -5.34 10.22
C GLY A 58 -3.58 -4.65 8.99
N LEU A 59 -4.51 -3.71 9.19
CA LEU A 59 -5.15 -2.95 8.12
C LEU A 59 -4.47 -1.58 7.95
N TRP A 60 -4.07 -1.31 6.72
CA TRP A 60 -3.43 -0.06 6.31
C TRP A 60 -4.48 0.94 5.83
N LYS A 61 -4.33 2.20 6.23
CA LYS A 61 -5.21 3.31 5.85
C LYS A 61 -4.38 4.54 5.55
N LEU A 62 -4.86 5.44 4.68
CA LEU A 62 -4.22 6.75 4.50
C LEU A 62 -4.11 7.49 5.84
N GLY A 63 -2.97 8.14 6.03
CA GLY A 63 -2.75 9.10 7.10
C GLY A 63 -3.71 10.27 6.97
N LYS A 64 -4.03 10.89 8.11
CA LYS A 64 -4.74 12.17 8.14
C LYS A 64 -3.75 13.31 8.07
#